data_AF-A0A1I3XAK9-F1
#
_entry.id   AF-A0A1I3XAK9-F1
#
_cell.length_a   1.000
_cell.length_b   1.000
_cell.length_c   1.000
_cell.angle_alpha   90.00
_cell.angle_beta   90.00
_cell.angle_gamma   90.00
#
_symmetry.space_group_name_H-M   'P 1'
#
loop_
_entity.id
_entity.type
_entity.pdbx_description
1 polymer ?
#
loop_
_entity_poly.entity_id
_entity_poly.type
_entity_poly.pdbx_seq_one_letter_code
_entity_poly.pdbx_strand_id
1 'polypeptide(L)'
;HCWAHARRKLKEVFDRDGSEIAAEGLRRIAEIYAVEADIRGVDPGQRLSARKARSAPLVAAFGDWLQAQRRKISAKSRLGEKLNYIHNHWDGLQTFLTDGRVEIDNNRVENLIRPIALNRKNALFAGHDEGGIAWGRVASLIETCKINGIEPFAYLKATLTAIANGHPQNCIDDLLPWNFKLSS
;
A
#
# COMPACT_ATOMS: atom_id res chain seq x y z
N HIS A 1 -2.88 -1.11 7.36
CA HIS A 1 -4.30 -0.78 7.08
C HIS A 1 -4.36 0.59 6.42
N CYS A 2 -5.18 0.77 5.39
CA CYS A 2 -5.22 1.97 4.54
C CYS A 2 -6.63 2.59 4.48
N TRP A 3 -6.77 3.73 3.81
CA TRP A 3 -8.07 4.44 3.70
C TRP A 3 -9.13 3.63 2.95
N ALA A 4 -8.76 2.79 1.97
CA ALA A 4 -9.71 1.91 1.31
C ALA A 4 -10.37 0.92 2.28
N HIS A 5 -9.65 0.46 3.30
CA HIS A 5 -10.20 -0.40 4.34
C HIS A 5 -11.17 0.36 5.26
N ALA A 6 -10.78 1.56 5.71
CA ALA A 6 -11.65 2.43 6.51
C ALA A 6 -12.96 2.75 5.77
N ARG A 7 -12.85 3.12 4.48
CA ARG A 7 -14.00 3.38 3.60
C ARG A 7 -14.89 2.15 3.47
N ARG A 8 -14.33 0.96 3.23
CA ARG A 8 -15.10 -0.29 3.10
C ARG A 8 -15.89 -0.59 4.37
N LYS A 9 -15.30 -0.39 5.55
CA LYS A 9 -15.98 -0.60 6.84
C LYS A 9 -17.19 0.31 7.03
N LEU A 10 -17.10 1.57 6.63
CA LEU A 10 -18.25 2.49 6.67
C LEU A 10 -19.28 2.15 5.59
N LYS A 11 -18.85 1.77 4.38
CA LYS A 11 -19.75 1.36 3.29
C LYS A 11 -20.56 0.12 3.66
N GLU A 12 -19.94 -0.87 4.30
CA GLU A 12 -20.63 -2.07 4.84
C GLU A 12 -21.79 -1.71 5.78
N VAL A 13 -21.62 -0.67 6.61
CA VAL A 13 -22.67 -0.22 7.55
C VAL A 13 -23.72 0.60 6.82
N PHE A 14 -23.31 1.51 5.95
CA PHE A 14 -24.25 2.33 5.17
C PHE A 14 -25.17 1.48 4.30
N ASP A 15 -24.63 0.50 3.59
CA ASP A 15 -25.41 -0.35 2.67
C ASP A 15 -26.42 -1.23 3.40
N ARG A 16 -26.11 -1.59 4.66
CA ARG A 16 -26.96 -2.48 5.44
C ARG A 16 -28.00 -1.72 6.26
N ASP A 17 -27.61 -0.61 6.87
CA ASP A 17 -28.39 0.06 7.91
C ASP A 17 -28.81 1.50 7.51
N GLY A 18 -28.37 2.01 6.35
CA GLY A 18 -28.68 3.38 5.91
C GLY A 18 -28.12 4.46 6.84
N SER A 19 -27.07 4.16 7.60
CA SER A 19 -26.60 5.04 8.67
C SER A 19 -26.08 6.38 8.13
N GLU A 20 -26.73 7.48 8.51
CA GLU A 20 -26.29 8.85 8.19
C GLU A 20 -24.89 9.17 8.70
N ILE A 21 -24.49 8.57 9.83
CA ILE A 21 -23.14 8.73 10.38
C ILE A 21 -22.12 8.02 9.48
N ALA A 22 -22.46 6.83 8.97
CA ALA A 22 -21.61 6.15 8.00
C ALA A 22 -21.54 6.95 6.68
N ALA A 23 -22.66 7.51 6.21
CA ALA A 23 -22.71 8.36 5.03
C ALA A 23 -21.81 9.60 5.16
N GLU A 24 -21.87 10.28 6.31
CA GLU A 24 -21.01 11.42 6.62
C GLU A 24 -19.52 11.03 6.62
N GLY A 25 -19.17 9.91 7.25
CA GLY A 25 -17.80 9.41 7.22
C GLY A 25 -17.31 9.10 5.80
N LEU A 26 -18.18 8.55 4.94
CA LEU A 26 -17.86 8.32 3.52
C LEU A 26 -17.65 9.62 2.75
N ARG A 27 -18.45 10.67 3.00
CA ARG A 27 -18.28 12.00 2.38
C ARG A 27 -16.93 12.62 2.73
N ARG A 28 -16.58 12.64 4.02
CA ARG A 28 -15.27 13.16 4.48
C ARG A 28 -14.09 12.40 3.88
N ILE A 29 -14.20 11.07 3.77
CA ILE A 29 -13.20 10.26 3.09
C ILE A 29 -13.09 10.66 1.61
N ALA A 30 -14.22 10.87 0.93
CA ALA A 30 -14.22 11.26 -0.47
C ALA A 30 -13.50 12.60 -0.73
N GLU A 31 -13.59 13.57 0.19
CA GLU A 31 -12.84 14.83 0.11
C GLU A 31 -11.32 14.60 0.14
N ILE A 32 -10.84 13.69 1.01
CA ILE A 32 -9.42 13.31 1.05
C ILE A 32 -9.01 12.66 -0.28
N TYR A 33 -9.85 11.78 -0.83
CA TYR A 33 -9.58 11.14 -2.13
C TYR A 33 -9.62 12.11 -3.31
N ALA A 34 -10.43 13.18 -3.24
CA ALA A 34 -10.44 14.22 -4.26
C ALA A 34 -9.07 14.92 -4.34
N VAL A 35 -8.47 15.23 -3.19
CA VAL A 35 -7.10 15.77 -3.15
C VAL A 35 -6.11 14.78 -3.77
N GLU A 36 -6.18 13.49 -3.42
CA GLU A 36 -5.28 12.47 -3.99
C GLU A 36 -5.48 12.25 -5.49
N ALA A 37 -6.67 12.48 -6.03
CA ALA A 37 -6.93 12.42 -7.45
C ALA A 37 -6.21 13.57 -8.20
N ASP A 38 -6.26 14.79 -7.65
CA ASP A 38 -5.64 15.98 -8.25
C ASP A 38 -4.11 15.90 -8.27
N ILE A 39 -3.51 15.29 -7.25
CA ILE A 39 -2.04 15.23 -7.10
C ILE A 39 -1.45 13.91 -7.62
N ARG A 40 -2.23 13.09 -8.30
CA ARG A 40 -1.78 11.80 -8.84
C ARG A 40 -0.80 12.01 -9.98
N GLY A 41 0.33 11.28 -9.94
CA GLY A 41 1.36 11.35 -10.97
C GLY A 41 2.32 12.54 -10.83
N VAL A 42 2.12 13.38 -9.81
CA VAL A 42 3.00 14.49 -9.46
C VAL A 42 4.22 13.97 -8.69
N ASP A 43 5.34 14.70 -8.76
CA ASP A 43 6.57 14.37 -8.03
C ASP A 43 6.33 14.21 -6.50
N PRO A 44 7.01 13.26 -5.81
CA PRO A 44 6.82 13.02 -4.38
C PRO A 44 6.93 14.26 -3.49
N GLY A 45 7.83 15.21 -3.80
CA GLY A 45 7.99 16.43 -3.00
C GLY A 45 6.79 17.37 -3.13
N GLN A 46 6.31 17.58 -4.36
CA GLN A 46 5.10 18.37 -4.64
C GLN A 46 3.85 17.71 -4.06
N ARG A 47 3.76 16.37 -4.17
CA ARG A 47 2.67 15.58 -3.57
C ARG A 47 2.64 15.74 -2.06
N LEU A 48 3.79 15.67 -1.38
CA LEU A 48 3.89 15.88 0.06
C LEU A 48 3.48 17.30 0.46
N SER A 49 3.92 18.32 -0.28
CA SER A 49 3.53 19.71 -0.04
C SER A 49 2.01 19.90 -0.14
N ALA A 50 1.40 19.38 -1.21
CA ALA A 50 -0.04 19.44 -1.41
C ALA A 50 -0.82 18.71 -0.31
N ARG A 51 -0.34 17.55 0.14
CA ARG A 51 -0.95 16.79 1.25
C ARG A 51 -0.90 17.57 2.57
N LYS A 52 0.23 18.21 2.88
CA LYS A 52 0.34 19.06 4.08
C LYS A 52 -0.65 20.23 4.05
N ALA A 53 -0.81 20.86 2.90
CA ALA A 53 -1.70 22.01 2.75
C ALA A 53 -3.19 21.63 2.70
N ARG A 54 -3.53 20.51 2.05
CA ARG A 54 -4.91 20.16 1.68
C ARG A 54 -5.44 18.92 2.39
N SER A 55 -4.68 17.82 2.43
CA SER A 55 -5.12 16.55 3.02
C SER A 55 -5.03 16.54 4.55
N ALA A 56 -3.97 17.10 5.12
CA ALA A 56 -3.74 17.12 6.57
C ALA A 56 -4.89 17.77 7.37
N PRO A 57 -5.43 18.95 7.00
CA PRO A 57 -6.57 19.52 7.71
C PRO A 57 -7.84 18.65 7.60
N LEU A 58 -8.09 18.02 6.45
CA LEU A 58 -9.23 17.11 6.26
C LEU A 58 -9.10 15.85 7.13
N VAL A 59 -7.89 15.27 7.21
CA VAL A 59 -7.61 14.11 8.06
C VAL A 59 -7.75 14.47 9.53
N ALA A 60 -7.25 15.63 9.97
CA ALA A 60 -7.45 16.10 11.34
C ALA A 60 -8.94 16.26 11.67
N ALA A 61 -9.71 16.94 10.80
CA ALA A 61 -11.15 17.11 10.97
C ALA A 61 -11.93 15.79 10.97
N PHE A 62 -11.49 14.79 10.19
CA PHE A 62 -12.04 13.44 10.24
C PHE A 62 -11.73 12.76 11.57
N GLY A 63 -10.53 12.93 12.12
CA GLY A 63 -10.13 12.40 13.42
C GLY A 63 -10.97 12.95 14.57
N ASP A 64 -11.20 14.26 14.59
CA ASP A 64 -12.06 14.91 15.59
C ASP A 64 -13.50 14.42 15.50
N TRP A 65 -14.03 14.36 14.27
CA TRP A 65 -15.35 13.80 14.00
C TRP A 65 -15.45 12.35 14.48
N LEU A 66 -14.46 11.51 14.16
CA LEU A 66 -14.42 10.10 14.55
C LEU A 66 -14.45 9.94 16.07
N GLN A 67 -13.66 10.73 16.79
CA GLN A 67 -13.66 10.73 18.26
C GLN A 67 -15.02 11.16 18.82
N ALA A 68 -15.62 12.21 18.27
CA ALA A 68 -16.93 12.69 18.70
C ALA A 68 -18.04 11.65 18.49
N GLN A 69 -18.05 10.94 17.36
CA GLN A 69 -19.02 9.88 17.11
C GLN A 69 -18.83 8.68 18.04
N ARG A 70 -17.58 8.27 18.29
CA ARG A 70 -17.27 7.15 19.20
C ARG A 70 -17.72 7.39 20.63
N ARG A 71 -17.76 8.64 21.10
CA ARG A 71 -18.29 8.98 22.44
C ARG A 71 -19.81 8.84 22.54
N LYS A 72 -20.52 8.96 21.41
CA LYS A 72 -21.99 8.93 21.35
C LYS A 72 -22.55 7.56 21.02
N ILE A 73 -21.78 6.73 20.32
CA ILE A 73 -22.23 5.43 19.79
C ILE A 73 -21.71 4.31 20.68
N SER A 74 -22.58 3.37 21.04
CA SER A 74 -22.17 2.17 21.77
C SER A 74 -21.09 1.40 21.00
N ALA A 75 -19.97 1.11 21.66
CA ALA A 75 -18.85 0.37 21.10
C ALA A 75 -19.21 -1.05 20.63
N LYS A 76 -20.29 -1.63 21.17
CA LYS A 76 -20.82 -2.96 20.79
C LYS A 76 -21.80 -2.92 19.62
N SER A 77 -22.21 -1.74 19.18
CA SER A 77 -23.04 -1.62 17.98
C SER A 77 -22.20 -1.88 16.74
N ARG A 78 -22.82 -2.33 15.65
CA ARG A 78 -22.12 -2.58 14.38
C ARG A 78 -21.34 -1.34 13.91
N LEU A 79 -21.97 -0.17 13.96
CA LEU A 79 -21.30 1.09 13.61
C LEU A 79 -20.14 1.39 14.57
N GLY A 80 -20.36 1.23 15.88
CA GLY A 80 -19.33 1.42 16.90
C GLY A 80 -18.10 0.55 16.69
N GLU A 81 -18.28 -0.73 16.34
CA GLU A 81 -17.18 -1.65 16.00
C GLU A 81 -16.36 -1.15 14.81
N LYS A 82 -17.01 -0.65 13.75
CA LYS A 82 -16.30 -0.12 12.57
C LYS A 82 -15.57 1.18 12.88
N LEU A 83 -16.17 2.09 13.67
CA LEU A 83 -15.51 3.32 14.09
C LEU A 83 -14.30 3.03 15.01
N ASN A 84 -14.43 2.05 15.91
CA ASN A 84 -13.31 1.57 16.73
C ASN A 84 -12.19 0.98 15.88
N TYR A 85 -12.53 0.18 14.87
CA TYR A 85 -11.56 -0.36 13.93
C TYR A 85 -10.76 0.74 13.23
N ILE A 86 -11.43 1.77 12.71
CA ILE A 86 -10.76 2.91 12.05
C ILE A 86 -9.84 3.64 13.05
N HIS A 87 -10.32 3.87 14.26
CA HIS A 87 -9.53 4.53 15.31
C HIS A 87 -8.29 3.72 15.72
N ASN A 88 -8.40 2.41 15.87
CA ASN A 88 -7.28 1.55 16.24
C ASN A 88 -6.18 1.51 15.17
N HIS A 89 -6.46 1.97 13.95
CA HIS A 89 -5.51 2.06 12.85
C HIS A 89 -5.15 3.49 12.48
N TRP A 90 -5.45 4.46 13.34
CA TRP A 90 -5.31 5.89 13.07
C TRP A 90 -3.89 6.30 12.63
N ASP A 91 -2.86 5.81 13.31
CA ASP A 91 -1.47 6.17 12.99
C ASP A 91 -1.08 5.72 11.58
N GLY A 92 -1.52 4.52 11.18
CA GLY A 92 -1.29 3.99 9.83
C GLY A 92 -2.07 4.75 8.75
N LEU A 93 -3.24 5.28 9.08
CA LEU A 93 -4.03 6.11 8.15
C LEU A 93 -3.36 7.47 7.89
N GLN A 94 -2.47 7.94 8.77
CA GLN A 94 -1.79 9.22 8.62
C GLN A 94 -0.45 9.12 7.89
N THR A 95 0.10 7.92 7.66
CA THR A 95 1.46 7.72 7.11
C THR A 95 1.68 8.42 5.77
N PHE A 96 0.69 8.47 4.89
CA PHE A 96 0.81 9.14 3.59
C PHE A 96 1.03 10.66 3.70
N LEU A 97 0.70 11.27 4.85
CA LEU A 97 0.90 12.71 5.08
C LEU A 97 2.36 13.09 5.35
N THR A 98 3.22 12.11 5.67
CA THR A 98 4.62 12.35 6.02
C THR A 98 5.60 11.91 4.93
N ASP A 99 5.18 11.04 4.01
CA ASP A 99 5.98 10.59 2.86
C ASP A 99 5.18 10.65 1.55
N GLY A 100 5.64 11.48 0.61
CA GLY A 100 5.03 11.64 -0.72
C GLY A 100 5.16 10.41 -1.63
N ARG A 101 6.01 9.44 -1.29
CA ARG A 101 6.19 8.18 -2.02
C ARG A 101 5.12 7.15 -1.63
N VAL A 102 4.53 7.32 -0.45
CA VAL A 102 3.52 6.41 0.08
C VAL A 102 2.17 6.73 -0.54
N GLU A 103 1.56 5.71 -1.12
CA GLU A 103 0.18 5.77 -1.61
C GLU A 103 -0.81 5.79 -0.43
N ILE A 104 -1.93 6.50 -0.60
CA ILE A 104 -3.02 6.52 0.39
C ILE A 104 -3.62 5.11 0.60
N ASP A 105 -3.54 4.27 -0.42
CA ASP A 105 -4.03 2.90 -0.45
C ASP A 105 -2.93 1.89 -0.77
N ASN A 106 -2.94 0.77 -0.06
CA ASN A 106 -2.06 -0.37 -0.32
C ASN A 106 -2.60 -1.33 -1.40
N ASN A 107 -3.75 -1.04 -2.03
CA ASN A 107 -4.41 -1.94 -2.99
C ASN A 107 -3.47 -2.40 -4.12
N ARG A 108 -2.58 -1.52 -4.60
CA ARG A 108 -1.60 -1.87 -5.64
C ARG A 108 -0.62 -2.93 -5.13
N VAL A 109 -0.09 -2.75 -3.92
CA VAL A 109 0.81 -3.71 -3.27
C VAL A 109 0.08 -5.03 -3.00
N GLU A 110 -1.15 -4.97 -2.48
CA GLU A 110 -1.99 -6.16 -2.24
C GLU A 110 -2.29 -6.94 -3.53
N ASN A 111 -2.51 -6.25 -4.65
CA ASN A 111 -2.72 -6.88 -5.94
C ASN A 111 -1.42 -7.51 -6.49
N LEU A 112 -0.26 -6.87 -6.31
CA LEU A 112 1.04 -7.39 -6.74
C LEU A 112 1.44 -8.66 -5.98
N ILE A 113 1.14 -8.74 -4.68
CA ILE A 113 1.44 -9.94 -3.87
C ILE A 113 0.40 -11.06 -4.03
N ARG A 114 -0.81 -10.76 -4.55
CA ARG A 114 -1.89 -11.76 -4.67
C ARG A 114 -1.48 -13.03 -5.42
N PRO A 115 -0.77 -12.98 -6.57
CA PRO A 115 -0.31 -14.19 -7.26
C PRO A 115 0.61 -15.06 -6.38
N ILE A 116 1.48 -14.43 -5.58
CA ILE A 116 2.37 -15.13 -4.64
C ILE A 116 1.56 -15.81 -3.54
N ALA A 117 0.56 -15.11 -2.97
CA ALA A 117 -0.32 -15.68 -1.95
C ALA A 117 -1.17 -16.85 -2.48
N LEU A 118 -1.64 -16.77 -3.74
CA LEU A 118 -2.33 -17.87 -4.41
C LEU A 118 -1.38 -19.04 -4.68
N ASN A 119 -0.15 -18.78 -5.14
CA ASN A 119 0.83 -19.83 -5.37
C ASN A 119 1.18 -20.58 -4.07
N ARG A 120 1.34 -19.86 -2.95
CA ARG A 120 1.51 -20.48 -1.62
C ARG A 120 0.36 -21.42 -1.26
N LYS A 121 -0.89 -21.06 -1.58
CA LYS A 121 -2.06 -21.93 -1.36
C LYS A 121 -2.01 -23.21 -2.22
N ASN A 122 -1.37 -23.13 -3.38
CA ASN A 122 -1.25 -24.25 -4.33
C ASN A 122 0.03 -25.08 -4.14
N ALA A 123 1.02 -24.55 -3.40
CA ALA A 123 2.30 -25.20 -3.09
C ALA A 123 2.26 -25.98 -1.77
N LEU A 124 1.23 -26.82 -1.58
CA LEU A 124 0.94 -27.53 -0.32
C LEU A 124 2.05 -28.50 0.15
N PHE A 125 3.00 -28.83 -0.73
CA PHE A 125 4.11 -29.76 -0.46
C PHE A 125 5.49 -29.07 -0.37
N ALA A 126 5.55 -27.73 -0.45
CA ALA A 126 6.77 -26.97 -0.20
C ALA A 126 6.93 -26.79 1.33
N GLY A 127 7.67 -27.70 1.97
CA GLY A 127 7.69 -27.85 3.42
C GLY A 127 8.93 -27.33 4.15
N HIS A 128 9.87 -26.67 3.46
CA HIS A 128 11.13 -26.22 4.09
C HIS A 128 11.21 -24.69 4.15
N ASP A 129 11.43 -24.15 5.36
CA ASP A 129 11.47 -22.71 5.62
C ASP A 129 12.53 -21.99 4.77
N GLU A 130 13.70 -22.59 4.58
CA GLU A 130 14.75 -22.01 3.73
C GLU A 130 14.32 -21.93 2.26
N GLY A 131 13.53 -22.89 1.78
CA GLY A 131 12.94 -22.85 0.45
C GLY A 131 11.96 -21.69 0.29
N GLY A 132 11.17 -21.41 1.33
CA GLY A 132 10.29 -20.24 1.39
C GLY A 132 11.06 -18.92 1.36
N ILE A 133 12.16 -18.82 2.12
CA ILE A 133 13.04 -17.64 2.15
C ILE A 133 13.71 -17.43 0.77
N ALA A 134 14.25 -18.50 0.18
CA ALA A 134 14.88 -18.45 -1.13
C ALA A 134 13.90 -17.98 -2.22
N TRP A 135 12.68 -18.54 -2.23
CA TRP A 135 11.62 -18.11 -3.12
C TRP A 135 11.25 -16.63 -2.90
N GLY A 136 11.14 -16.19 -1.65
CA GLY A 136 10.85 -14.80 -1.31
C GLY A 136 11.88 -13.82 -1.88
N ARG A 137 13.16 -14.17 -1.85
CA ARG A 137 14.25 -13.36 -2.44
C ARG A 137 14.11 -13.26 -3.97
N VAL A 138 13.89 -14.38 -4.65
CA VAL A 138 13.72 -14.43 -6.11
C VAL A 138 12.46 -13.67 -6.55
N ALA A 139 11.34 -13.89 -5.88
CA ALA A 139 10.09 -13.18 -6.16
C ALA A 139 10.25 -11.67 -5.99
N SER A 140 10.98 -11.22 -4.97
CA SER A 140 11.26 -9.79 -4.75
C SER A 140 12.06 -9.16 -5.89
N LEU A 141 13.09 -9.87 -6.40
CA LEU A 141 13.85 -9.43 -7.57
C LEU A 141 12.99 -9.35 -8.83
N ILE A 142 12.15 -10.37 -9.07
CA ILE A 142 11.24 -10.42 -10.23
C ILE A 142 10.25 -9.25 -10.19
N GLU A 143 9.60 -9.00 -9.04
CA GLU A 143 8.64 -7.90 -8.92
C GLU A 143 9.34 -6.53 -9.03
N THR A 144 10.58 -6.41 -8.54
CA THR A 144 11.38 -5.18 -8.74
C THR A 144 11.66 -4.94 -10.24
N CYS A 145 11.99 -5.98 -11.01
CA CYS A 145 12.16 -5.87 -12.46
C CYS A 145 10.88 -5.38 -13.14
N LYS A 146 9.73 -6.00 -12.82
CA LYS A 146 8.42 -5.61 -13.37
C LYS A 146 8.06 -4.16 -13.06
N ILE A 147 8.31 -3.69 -11.84
CA ILE A 147 8.06 -2.29 -11.44
C ILE A 147 8.91 -1.31 -12.27
N ASN A 148 10.12 -1.71 -12.66
CA ASN A 148 11.03 -0.92 -13.48
C ASN A 148 10.84 -1.15 -15.01
N GLY A 149 9.83 -1.93 -15.43
CA GLY A 149 9.59 -2.23 -16.85
C GLY A 149 10.64 -3.15 -17.48
N ILE A 150 11.36 -3.92 -16.68
CA ILE A 150 12.44 -4.80 -17.12
C ILE A 150 11.94 -6.24 -17.19
N GLU A 151 12.30 -6.93 -18.27
CA GLU A 151 12.04 -8.36 -18.43
C GLU A 151 12.87 -9.16 -17.40
N PRO A 152 12.23 -9.87 -16.45
CA PRO A 152 12.95 -10.47 -15.32
C PRO A 152 13.98 -11.53 -15.72
N PHE A 153 13.71 -12.33 -16.76
CA PHE A 153 14.63 -13.38 -17.19
C PHE A 153 15.92 -12.80 -17.78
N ALA A 154 15.82 -11.78 -18.64
CA ALA A 154 16.94 -11.06 -19.21
C ALA A 154 17.83 -10.45 -18.14
N TYR A 155 17.22 -9.79 -17.14
CA TYR A 155 17.93 -9.25 -15.99
C TYR A 155 18.66 -10.35 -15.21
N LEU A 156 17.96 -11.40 -14.78
CA LEU A 156 18.54 -12.48 -13.97
C LEU A 156 19.68 -13.18 -14.72
N LYS A 157 19.51 -13.44 -16.03
CA LYS A 157 20.55 -14.02 -16.87
C LYS A 157 21.79 -13.13 -16.91
N ALA A 158 21.63 -11.84 -17.18
CA ALA A 158 22.75 -10.90 -17.27
C ALA A 158 23.47 -10.74 -15.92
N THR A 159 22.73 -10.58 -14.83
CA THR A 159 23.27 -10.44 -13.48
C THR A 159 24.05 -11.68 -13.06
N LEU A 160 23.49 -12.89 -13.22
CA LEU A 160 24.18 -14.14 -12.87
C LEU A 160 25.42 -14.37 -13.76
N THR A 161 25.35 -13.99 -15.04
CA THR A 161 26.49 -14.05 -15.96
C THR A 161 27.60 -13.10 -15.52
N ALA A 162 27.28 -11.86 -15.15
CA ALA A 162 28.25 -10.89 -14.66
C ALA A 162 28.93 -11.38 -13.37
N ILE A 163 28.17 -11.94 -12.42
CA ILE A 163 28.71 -12.52 -11.19
C ILE A 163 29.65 -13.69 -11.51
N ALA A 164 29.25 -14.60 -12.40
CA ALA A 164 30.08 -15.73 -12.82
C ALA A 164 31.39 -15.26 -13.50
N ASN A 165 31.37 -14.12 -14.19
CA ASN A 165 32.52 -13.50 -14.82
C ASN A 165 33.38 -12.66 -13.85
N GLY A 166 33.10 -12.70 -12.54
CA GLY A 166 33.92 -12.05 -11.51
C GLY A 166 33.52 -10.62 -11.19
N HIS A 167 32.27 -10.20 -11.44
CA HIS A 167 31.80 -8.88 -11.03
C HIS A 167 32.04 -8.65 -9.52
N PRO A 168 32.71 -7.54 -9.14
CA PRO A 168 33.17 -7.39 -7.78
C PRO A 168 32.01 -7.06 -6.83
N GLN A 169 32.03 -7.68 -5.65
CA GLN A 169 30.93 -7.58 -4.67
C GLN A 169 30.68 -6.14 -4.20
N ASN A 170 31.71 -5.30 -4.14
CA ASN A 170 31.59 -3.89 -3.76
C ASN A 170 30.95 -3.01 -4.85
N CYS A 171 30.71 -3.54 -6.06
CA CYS A 171 30.02 -2.86 -7.15
C CYS A 171 28.66 -3.51 -7.45
N ILE A 172 28.03 -4.18 -6.47
CA ILE A 172 26.73 -4.85 -6.66
C ILE A 172 25.63 -3.89 -7.15
N ASP A 173 25.76 -2.60 -6.84
CA ASP A 173 24.82 -1.57 -7.25
C ASP A 173 24.67 -1.47 -8.77
N ASP A 174 25.74 -1.76 -9.53
CA ASP A 174 25.71 -1.79 -11.00
C ASP A 174 24.76 -2.87 -11.55
N LEU A 175 24.53 -3.92 -10.75
CA LEU A 175 23.68 -5.04 -11.11
C LEU A 175 22.23 -4.86 -10.65
N LEU A 176 21.85 -3.73 -10.06
CA LEU A 176 20.49 -3.49 -9.60
C LEU A 176 19.53 -3.27 -10.78
N PRO A 177 18.24 -3.65 -10.67
CA PRO A 177 17.31 -3.60 -11.79
C PRO A 177 17.25 -2.23 -12.47
N TRP A 178 17.19 -1.12 -11.72
CA TRP A 178 17.13 0.23 -12.30
C TRP A 178 18.39 0.68 -13.06
N ASN A 179 19.50 -0.06 -12.96
CA ASN A 179 20.72 0.17 -13.74
C ASN A 179 20.81 -0.76 -14.96
N PHE A 180 19.89 -1.72 -15.10
CA PHE A 180 19.88 -2.67 -16.20
C PHE A 180 19.53 -1.98 -17.53
N LYS A 181 20.44 -2.08 -18.49
CA LYS A 181 20.22 -1.67 -19.87
C LYS A 181 20.03 -2.94 -20.69
N LEU A 182 18.99 -2.99 -21.53
CA LEU A 182 18.93 -4.02 -22.56
C LEU A 182 20.15 -3.83 -23.46
N SER A 183 21.04 -4.82 -23.47
CA SER A 183 22.00 -4.97 -24.56
C SER A 183 21.19 -5.09 -25.85
N SER A 184 21.39 -4.15 -26.78
CA SER A 184 20.79 -4.17 -28.12
C SER A 184 21.20 -5.40 -28.91
#